data_AF-A0A2V5W6S8-F1
#
_entry.id   AF-A0A2V5W6S8-F1
#
_cell.length_a   1.000
_cell.length_b   1.000
_cell.length_c   1.000
_cell.angle_alpha   90.00
_cell.angle_beta   90.00
_cell.angle_gamma   90.00
#
_symmetry.space_group_name_H-M   'P 1'
#
loop_
_entity.id
_entity.type
_entity.pdbx_description
1 polymer ?
#
loop_
_entity_poly.entity_id
_entity_poly.type
_entity_poly.pdbx_seq_one_letter_code
_entity_poly.pdbx_strand_id
1 'polypeptide(L)'
;MTDDDFQYAIENTRVILAPEKQIATFGSTSFRFYLISELMDQANEIRVRDGRIHAERPQILTPEHYCRLLLEGFGEKAAKYAEFLRERTRDIAVLRYGFQFR
;
A
#
# COMPACT_ATOMS: atom_id res chain seq x y z
N MET A 1 0.30 -19.89 1.18
CA MET A 1 -0.09 -19.01 0.05
C MET A 1 1.06 -19.01 -0.93
N THR A 2 0.92 -19.76 -2.00
CA THR A 2 1.81 -19.79 -3.15
C THR A 2 1.34 -18.76 -4.19
N ASP A 3 2.16 -18.50 -5.22
CA ASP A 3 1.78 -17.64 -6.34
C ASP A 3 0.52 -18.17 -7.06
N ASP A 4 0.42 -19.50 -7.18
CA ASP A 4 -0.75 -20.18 -7.75
C ASP A 4 -2.05 -19.90 -6.97
N ASP A 5 -1.97 -19.82 -5.63
CA ASP A 5 -3.14 -19.48 -4.79
C ASP A 5 -3.66 -18.07 -5.11
N PHE A 6 -2.74 -17.12 -5.37
CA PHE A 6 -3.11 -15.76 -5.76
C PHE A 6 -3.72 -15.71 -7.17
N GLN A 7 -3.09 -16.39 -8.13
CA GLN A 7 -3.57 -16.43 -9.50
C GLN A 7 -4.98 -17.06 -9.57
N TYR A 8 -5.17 -18.18 -8.88
CA TYR A 8 -6.48 -18.82 -8.76
C TYR A 8 -7.54 -17.88 -8.16
N ALA A 9 -7.21 -17.17 -7.08
CA ALA A 9 -8.13 -16.23 -6.46
C ALA A 9 -8.52 -15.08 -7.41
N ILE A 10 -7.56 -14.55 -8.19
CA ILE A 10 -7.81 -13.50 -9.17
C ILE A 10 -8.74 -14.01 -10.28
N GLU A 11 -8.47 -15.19 -10.84
CA GLU A 11 -9.24 -15.76 -11.95
C GLU A 11 -10.68 -16.11 -11.55
N ASN A 12 -10.90 -16.53 -10.30
CA ASN A 12 -12.21 -16.94 -9.80
C ASN A 12 -12.99 -15.79 -9.11
N THR A 13 -12.39 -14.60 -8.96
CA THR A 13 -13.09 -13.45 -8.38
C THR A 13 -13.85 -12.68 -9.45
N ARG A 14 -15.16 -12.48 -9.22
CA ARG A 14 -16.01 -11.66 -10.07
C ARG A 14 -16.43 -10.38 -9.36
N VAL A 15 -16.28 -9.24 -10.05
CA VAL A 15 -16.79 -7.95 -9.57
C VAL A 15 -18.29 -7.87 -9.83
N ILE A 16 -19.09 -7.83 -8.75
CA ILE A 16 -20.56 -7.69 -8.84
C ILE A 16 -20.96 -6.23 -8.99
N LEU A 17 -20.32 -5.34 -8.23
CA LEU A 17 -20.55 -3.91 -8.25
C LEU A 17 -19.22 -3.17 -8.32
N ALA A 18 -18.98 -2.50 -9.44
CA ALA A 18 -17.84 -1.62 -9.59
C ALA A 18 -18.09 -0.29 -8.86
N PRO A 19 -17.05 0.38 -8.33
CA PRO A 19 -17.21 1.70 -7.73
C PRO A 19 -17.66 2.74 -8.76
N GLU A 20 -18.61 3.60 -8.40
CA GLU A 20 -19.11 4.67 -9.28
C GLU A 20 -18.07 5.75 -9.58
N LYS A 21 -17.08 5.91 -8.68
CA LYS A 21 -15.98 6.86 -8.84
C LYS A 21 -14.66 6.12 -8.90
N GLN A 22 -13.80 6.53 -9.82
CA GLN A 22 -12.42 6.04 -9.85
C GLN A 22 -11.71 6.44 -8.56
N ILE A 23 -10.92 5.51 -8.03
CA ILE A 23 -10.05 5.78 -6.89
C ILE A 23 -9.08 6.87 -7.32
N ALA A 24 -9.06 8.00 -6.58
CA ALA A 24 -8.19 9.11 -6.93
C ALA A 24 -6.74 8.67 -6.77
N THR A 25 -6.01 8.58 -7.88
CA THR A 25 -4.62 8.09 -7.92
C THR A 25 -3.65 9.00 -7.14
N PHE A 26 -4.02 10.28 -6.98
CA PHE A 26 -3.19 11.31 -6.35
C PHE A 26 -3.80 11.91 -5.07
N GLY A 27 -4.90 11.36 -4.57
CA GLY A 27 -5.61 11.83 -3.38
C GLY A 27 -5.74 10.74 -2.33
N SER A 28 -5.92 11.13 -1.07
CA SER A 28 -6.28 10.16 -0.03
C SER A 28 -7.69 9.65 -0.30
N THR A 29 -7.81 8.39 -0.70
CA THR A 29 -9.12 7.76 -0.95
C THR A 29 -9.34 6.66 0.07
N SER A 30 -10.52 6.65 0.66
CA SER A 30 -10.93 5.56 1.54
C SER A 30 -12.27 5.03 1.09
N PHE A 31 -12.36 3.71 0.92
CA PHE A 31 -13.58 3.05 0.49
C PHE A 31 -13.84 1.80 1.33
N ARG A 32 -15.13 1.53 1.55
CA ARG A 32 -15.60 0.29 2.17
C ARG A 32 -15.81 -0.74 1.09
N PHE A 33 -15.37 -1.96 1.32
CA PHE A 33 -15.61 -3.09 0.42
C PHE A 33 -16.36 -4.19 1.14
N TYR A 34 -17.04 -5.02 0.35
CA TYR A 34 -17.65 -6.26 0.78
C TYR A 34 -17.11 -7.39 -0.10
N LEU A 35 -16.61 -8.44 0.51
CA LEU A 35 -16.20 -9.68 -0.13
C LEU A 35 -17.19 -10.77 0.26
N ILE A 36 -17.81 -11.37 -0.75
CA ILE A 36 -18.74 -12.48 -0.58
C ILE A 36 -18.02 -13.73 -1.10
N SER A 37 -17.80 -14.71 -0.24
CA SER A 37 -17.13 -15.97 -0.59
C SER A 37 -17.82 -17.15 0.08
N GLU A 38 -17.91 -18.28 -0.60
CA GLU A 38 -18.32 -19.53 0.03
C GLU A 38 -17.25 -20.04 1.01
N LEU A 39 -17.68 -20.82 1.99
CA LEU A 39 -16.76 -21.51 2.90
C LEU A 39 -16.23 -22.78 2.24
N MET A 40 -14.90 -22.92 2.17
CA MET A 40 -14.28 -24.12 1.59
C MET A 40 -14.63 -25.39 2.39
N ASP A 41 -14.93 -25.23 3.68
CA ASP A 41 -15.17 -26.34 4.60
C ASP A 41 -16.66 -26.74 4.68
N GLN A 42 -17.58 -25.89 4.20
CA GLN A 42 -19.03 -26.07 4.35
C GLN A 42 -19.79 -25.62 3.11
N ALA A 43 -20.47 -26.58 2.46
CA ALA A 43 -21.35 -26.30 1.34
C ALA A 43 -22.62 -25.54 1.81
N ASN A 44 -23.14 -24.68 0.94
CA ASN A 44 -24.31 -23.80 1.19
C ASN A 44 -24.12 -22.74 2.30
N GLU A 45 -22.90 -22.53 2.80
CA GLU A 45 -22.60 -21.40 3.68
C GLU A 45 -21.78 -20.32 2.97
N ILE A 46 -22.24 -19.08 3.12
CA ILE A 46 -21.62 -17.90 2.52
C ILE A 46 -21.06 -17.02 3.63
N ARG A 47 -19.79 -16.62 3.50
CA ARG A 47 -19.13 -15.66 4.38
C ARG A 47 -19.07 -14.29 3.70
N VAL A 48 -19.66 -13.30 4.34
CA VAL A 48 -19.51 -11.88 3.98
C VAL A 48 -18.42 -11.28 4.86
N ARG A 49 -17.36 -10.77 4.25
CA ARG A 49 -16.31 -9.99 4.92
C ARG A 49 -16.45 -8.54 4.48
N ASP A 50 -16.40 -7.61 5.42
CA ASP A 50 -16.31 -6.19 5.10
C ASP A 50 -15.00 -5.62 5.63
N GLY A 51 -14.56 -4.54 5.01
CA GLY A 51 -13.34 -3.86 5.40
C GLY A 51 -13.25 -2.48 4.77
N ARG A 52 -12.25 -1.71 5.20
CA ARG A 52 -12.01 -0.37 4.70
C ARG A 52 -10.59 -0.27 4.18
N ILE A 53 -10.45 0.01 2.89
CA ILE A 53 -9.15 0.22 2.27
C ILE A 53 -8.86 1.72 2.29
N HIS A 54 -7.65 2.06 2.70
CA HIS A 54 -7.11 3.41 2.62
C HIS A 54 -5.98 3.43 1.61
N ALA A 55 -6.18 4.19 0.53
CA ALA A 55 -5.13 4.56 -0.40
C ALA A 55 -4.59 5.93 0.02
N GLU A 56 -3.34 5.97 0.48
CA GLU A 56 -2.68 7.22 0.82
C GLU A 56 -2.19 7.93 -0.44
N ARG A 57 -2.14 9.27 -0.39
CA ARG A 57 -1.61 10.07 -1.48
C ARG A 57 -0.13 9.70 -1.70
N PRO A 58 0.28 9.34 -2.93
CA PRO A 58 1.70 9.13 -3.22
C PRO A 58 2.47 10.42 -2.89
N GLN A 59 3.50 10.29 -2.07
CA GLN A 59 4.38 11.40 -1.71
C GLN A 59 5.74 11.21 -2.37
N ILE A 60 6.20 12.26 -3.06
CA ILE A 60 7.58 12.34 -3.53
C ILE A 60 8.42 12.75 -2.33
N LEU A 61 9.26 11.84 -1.85
CA LEU A 61 10.21 12.14 -0.80
C LEU A 61 11.50 12.62 -1.44
N THR A 62 11.91 13.83 -1.06
CA THR A 62 13.25 14.33 -1.38
C THR A 62 14.27 13.64 -0.47
N PRO A 63 15.53 13.51 -0.92
CA PRO A 63 16.61 12.91 -0.11
C PRO A 63 16.73 13.56 1.27
N GLU A 64 16.52 14.87 1.35
CA GLU A 64 16.58 15.65 2.60
C GLU A 64 15.51 15.23 3.61
N HIS A 65 14.29 14.98 3.14
CA HIS A 65 13.18 14.57 4.00
C HIS A 65 13.32 13.09 4.40
N TYR A 66 13.74 12.24 3.47
CA TYR A 66 13.97 10.81 3.69
C TYR A 66 15.08 10.55 4.73
N CYS A 67 16.22 11.24 4.59
CA CYS A 67 17.33 11.10 5.52
C CYS A 67 16.96 11.58 6.93
N ARG A 68 16.18 12.66 7.05
CA ARG A 68 15.72 13.16 8.36
C ARG A 68 14.83 12.15 9.07
N LEU A 69 13.82 11.59 8.38
CA LEU A 69 12.87 10.64 8.96
C LEU A 69 13.50 9.31 9.40
N LEU A 70 14.45 8.77 8.63
CA LEU A 70 15.04 7.45 8.90
C LEU A 70 16.20 7.48 9.89
N LEU A 71 16.89 8.61 9.99
CA LEU A 71 18.14 8.72 10.76
C LEU A 71 17.93 9.49 12.07
N GLU A 72 16.70 9.95 12.33
CA GLU A 72 16.31 10.51 13.62
C GLU A 72 16.51 9.45 14.72
N GLY A 73 17.40 9.73 15.68
CA GLY A 73 17.74 8.83 16.79
C GLY A 73 18.98 7.94 16.59
N PHE A 74 19.61 7.92 15.41
CA PHE A 74 20.76 7.05 15.12
C PHE A 74 22.16 7.70 15.35
N GLY A 75 22.20 8.90 15.93
CA GLY A 75 23.44 9.57 16.36
C GLY A 75 24.34 10.09 15.21
N GLU A 76 25.57 10.52 15.54
CA GLU A 76 26.45 11.27 14.62
C GLU A 76 26.88 10.51 13.35
N LYS A 77 27.01 9.18 13.42
CA LYS A 77 27.40 8.37 12.24
C LYS A 77 26.31 8.38 11.17
N ALA A 78 25.05 8.38 11.60
CA ALA A 78 23.90 8.46 10.71
C ALA A 78 23.85 9.83 10.01
N ALA A 79 24.15 10.92 10.73
CA ALA A 79 24.25 12.25 10.15
C ALA A 79 25.34 12.35 9.07
N LYS A 80 26.52 11.74 9.28
CA LYS A 80 27.59 11.69 8.26
C LYS A 80 27.17 10.90 7.01
N TYR A 81 26.41 9.82 7.19
CA TYR A 81 25.86 9.04 6.08
C TYR A 81 24.78 9.82 5.31
N ALA A 82 23.94 10.60 6.01
CA ALA A 82 22.96 11.50 5.40
C ALA A 82 23.62 12.57 4.51
N GLU A 83 24.70 13.18 4.99
CA GLU A 83 25.47 14.17 4.22
C GLU A 83 26.11 13.54 2.97
N PHE A 84 26.73 12.36 3.12
CA PHE A 84 27.28 11.63 1.97
C PHE A 84 26.20 11.32 0.91
N LEU A 85 25.01 10.90 1.35
CA LEU A 85 23.87 10.68 0.45
C LEU A 85 23.40 11.99 -0.20
N ARG A 86 23.27 13.10 0.54
CA ARG A 86 22.91 14.41 -0.02
C ARG A 86 23.87 14.86 -1.12
N GLU A 87 25.17 14.68 -0.94
CA GLU A 87 26.17 15.10 -1.92
C GLU A 87 26.15 14.27 -3.21
N ARG A 88 25.90 12.96 -3.10
CA ARG A 88 25.93 12.02 -4.23
C ARG A 88 24.59 11.86 -4.94
N THR A 89 23.50 12.30 -4.33
CA THR A 89 22.14 11.84 -4.66
C THR A 89 21.16 13.01 -4.84
N ARG A 90 21.66 14.19 -5.26
CA ARG A 90 20.85 15.43 -5.38
C ARG A 90 19.59 15.30 -6.23
N ASP A 91 19.53 14.33 -7.15
CA ASP A 91 18.44 14.17 -8.11
C ASP A 91 17.56 12.92 -7.90
N ILE A 92 17.73 12.17 -6.81
CA ILE A 92 16.89 10.97 -6.58
C ILE A 92 15.63 11.37 -5.80
N ALA A 93 14.49 11.25 -6.47
CA ALA A 93 13.18 11.32 -5.88
C ALA A 93 12.67 9.91 -5.56
N VAL A 94 12.33 9.63 -4.29
CA VAL A 94 11.75 8.33 -3.89
C VAL A 94 10.24 8.47 -3.83
N LEU A 95 9.54 7.64 -4.61
CA LEU A 95 8.07 7.57 -4.56
C LEU A 95 7.64 6.67 -3.39
N ARG A 96 7.02 7.25 -2.37
CA ARG A 96 6.33 6.47 -1.33
C ARG A 96 4.89 6.22 -1.78
N TYR A 97 4.57 4.97 -2.06
CA TYR A 97 3.22 4.50 -2.41
C TYR A 97 2.89 3.22 -1.65
N GLY A 98 1.67 3.11 -1.11
CA GLY A 98 1.25 1.93 -0.37
C GLY A 98 -0.25 1.94 -0.05
N PHE A 99 -0.82 0.74 0.06
CA PHE A 99 -2.18 0.51 0.55
C PHE A 99 -2.12 0.03 2.00
N GLN A 100 -2.94 0.61 2.87
CA GLN A 100 -3.08 0.15 4.25
C GLN A 100 -4.46 -0.47 4.44
N PHE A 101 -4.47 -1.71 4.93
CA PHE A 101 -5.65 -2.38 5.45
C PHE A 101 -5.81 -1.98 6.92
N ARG A 102 -6.98 -1.45 7.31
CA ARG A 102 -7.35 -1.22 8.71
C ARG A 102 -8.59 -2.00 9.07
#